data_AF-A0A927E8F4-F1
#
_entry.id   AF-A0A927E8F4-F1
#
_cell.length_a   1.000
_cell.length_b   1.000
_cell.length_c   1.000
_cell.angle_alpha   90.00
_cell.angle_beta   90.00
_cell.angle_gamma   90.00
#
_symmetry.space_group_name_H-M   'P 1'
#
loop_
_entity.id
_entity.type
_entity.pdbx_description
1 polymer ?
#
loop_
_entity_poly.entity_id
_entity_poly.type
_entity_poly.pdbx_seq_one_letter_code
_entity_poly.pdbx_strand_id
1 'polypeptide(L)'
;MAWLAGVDGCKAGWIAAIDSAEGPAAPIIRVVPRFADLFAGEIGPDIVAVDMPIGLPDQVTGSGRGPEQAVRALLGDRQSSVFSIPARRAVEASDYREACALALAASDPPRKVSKQGFHLFPKIREIDALLRAEAEWRERVFEVHPELAFRMMKGVPLTHPKKIKGVINPPGMAERRGLLRDAGIAAEALSARPPRGAAADDLLDALAALVVARHIAAGRGKPFPDPPGRDSHGLPIAIWTFSSRAPSSQDRAMSERPVTRPMIEEAAARIAGHARITPVMRLGSGALGSAADLSLKLECLQHAGSFKTRGAFNNLLSLAVPAAGVSAASGGNHGAAVAYAAMKRGVKATIFVPEISPAAKIEAIKRFGAEVVVGGAQYDDAQAACDRFVAETGALKIHPFAAKETVTGQGTLGREWDLQEPDLDTVLVAVGGGGLISGIASWFAGSKVKVVGVEPEGSRALQAALEAKGPAEVKVASVAADSLGARNVGQLVYDVCKDTVDHVALVADAAITAAQAALWRDFRLAVEPGGAAAFGALISGAYKPAKGERLGVLVCGANVDLAKLATIAG
;
A
#
# COMPACT_ATOMS: atom_id res chain seq x y z
N MET A 1 -19.19 -8.08 11.31
CA MET A 1 -18.08 -7.65 12.18
C MET A 1 -17.03 -8.75 12.13
N ALA A 2 -15.79 -8.44 11.78
CA ALA A 2 -14.73 -9.45 11.79
C ALA A 2 -14.17 -9.61 13.21
N TRP A 3 -14.02 -10.85 13.67
CA TRP A 3 -13.52 -11.18 15.00
C TRP A 3 -12.10 -11.72 14.93
N LEU A 4 -11.26 -11.35 15.88
CA LEU A 4 -9.85 -11.74 15.95
C LEU A 4 -9.59 -12.43 17.27
N ALA A 5 -8.71 -13.45 17.28
CA ALA A 5 -8.33 -14.11 18.52
C ALA A 5 -6.82 -14.31 18.64
N GLY A 6 -6.30 -14.05 19.83
CA GLY A 6 -5.02 -14.55 20.30
C GLY A 6 -5.23 -15.70 21.28
N VAL A 7 -4.50 -16.80 21.09
CA VAL A 7 -4.76 -18.06 21.80
C VAL A 7 -3.48 -18.66 22.36
N ASP A 8 -3.57 -19.17 23.59
CA ASP A 8 -2.50 -19.94 24.22
C ASP A 8 -3.06 -21.21 24.93
N GLY A 9 -2.19 -22.20 25.11
CA GLY A 9 -2.51 -23.45 25.79
C GLY A 9 -2.45 -23.32 27.30
N CYS A 10 -3.56 -23.61 28.00
CA CYS A 10 -3.61 -23.65 29.47
C CYS A 10 -4.01 -25.04 29.99
N LYS A 11 -4.02 -25.21 31.33
CA LYS A 11 -4.37 -26.51 31.96
C LYS A 11 -5.79 -26.97 31.68
N ALA A 12 -6.72 -26.03 31.47
CA ALA A 12 -8.12 -26.32 31.21
C ALA A 12 -8.48 -26.42 29.72
N GLY A 13 -7.49 -26.32 28.82
CA GLY A 13 -7.71 -26.27 27.38
C GLY A 13 -7.03 -25.04 26.79
N TRP A 14 -7.78 -24.13 26.19
CA TRP A 14 -7.27 -22.98 25.45
C TRP A 14 -7.79 -21.69 26.06
N ILE A 15 -6.89 -20.79 26.44
CA ILE A 15 -7.27 -19.42 26.78
C ILE A 15 -7.23 -18.58 25.50
N ALA A 16 -8.29 -17.82 25.25
CA ALA A 16 -8.41 -16.94 24.11
C ALA A 16 -8.75 -15.52 24.55
N ALA A 17 -8.04 -14.56 23.99
CA ALA A 17 -8.41 -13.15 23.99
C ALA A 17 -9.04 -12.82 22.63
N ILE A 18 -10.34 -12.51 22.64
CA ILE A 18 -11.16 -12.31 21.44
C ILE A 18 -11.54 -10.85 21.33
N ASP A 19 -11.37 -10.25 20.17
CA ASP A 19 -11.60 -8.83 19.95
C ASP A 19 -12.24 -8.55 18.58
N SER A 20 -12.96 -7.43 18.48
CA SER A 20 -13.55 -6.98 17.22
C SER A 20 -12.52 -6.21 16.40
N ALA A 21 -12.57 -6.33 15.08
CA ALA A 21 -11.68 -5.59 14.18
C ALA A 21 -11.97 -4.07 14.12
N GLU A 22 -13.09 -3.58 14.67
CA GLU A 22 -13.58 -2.20 14.47
C GLU A 22 -13.15 -1.18 15.54
N GLY A 23 -12.50 -1.58 16.64
CA GLY A 23 -12.02 -0.63 17.65
C GLY A 23 -12.28 -1.05 19.11
N PRO A 24 -11.89 -0.20 20.09
CA PRO A 24 -11.29 -0.66 21.34
C PRO A 24 -12.32 -0.97 22.42
N ALA A 25 -13.12 -2.02 22.22
CA ALA A 25 -13.71 -2.72 23.35
C ALA A 25 -12.60 -3.52 24.08
N ALA A 26 -12.76 -3.76 25.38
CA ALA A 26 -11.87 -4.67 26.08
C ALA A 26 -12.01 -6.09 25.49
N PRO A 27 -10.90 -6.79 25.18
CA PRO A 27 -11.00 -8.12 24.59
C PRO A 27 -11.72 -9.08 25.54
N ILE A 28 -12.58 -9.91 24.98
CA ILE A 28 -13.32 -10.96 25.69
C ILE A 28 -12.33 -12.09 26.00
N ILE A 29 -12.13 -12.38 27.29
CA ILE A 29 -11.27 -13.47 27.73
C ILE A 29 -12.12 -14.72 28.00
N ARG A 30 -11.81 -15.81 27.30
CA ARG A 30 -12.53 -17.09 27.42
C ARG A 30 -11.55 -18.24 27.58
N VAL A 31 -11.95 -19.27 28.34
CA VAL A 31 -11.27 -20.57 28.36
C VAL A 31 -12.21 -21.60 27.76
N VAL A 32 -11.74 -22.34 26.75
CA VAL A 32 -12.48 -23.42 26.10
C VAL A 32 -11.74 -24.75 26.21
N PRO A 33 -12.44 -25.88 26.38
CA PRO A 33 -11.78 -27.17 26.56
C PRO A 33 -11.16 -27.71 25.27
N ARG A 34 -11.76 -27.44 24.11
CA ARG A 34 -11.24 -27.84 22.79
C ARG A 34 -10.99 -26.63 21.90
N PHE A 35 -9.99 -26.71 21.03
CA PHE A 35 -9.63 -25.62 20.12
C PHE A 35 -10.77 -25.26 19.16
N ALA A 36 -11.47 -26.28 18.63
CA ALA A 36 -12.62 -26.08 17.75
C ALA A 36 -13.78 -25.29 18.41
N ASP A 37 -13.90 -25.33 19.74
CA ASP A 37 -14.94 -24.59 20.47
C ASP A 37 -14.73 -23.06 20.40
N LEU A 38 -13.55 -22.60 19.96
CA LEU A 38 -13.29 -21.17 19.72
C LEU A 38 -14.21 -20.59 18.64
N PHE A 39 -14.51 -21.39 17.62
CA PHE A 39 -15.25 -20.96 16.43
C PHE A 39 -16.77 -21.07 16.60
N ALA A 40 -17.25 -21.64 17.71
CA ALA A 40 -18.67 -21.76 17.97
C ALA A 40 -19.29 -20.43 18.45
N GLY A 41 -20.47 -20.11 17.90
CA GLY A 41 -21.29 -18.96 18.30
C GLY A 41 -21.04 -17.67 17.50
N GLU A 42 -21.69 -16.58 17.90
CA GLU A 42 -21.72 -15.30 17.16
C GLU A 42 -20.39 -14.51 17.17
N ILE A 43 -19.46 -14.90 18.05
CA ILE A 43 -18.14 -14.25 18.21
C ILE A 43 -16.98 -15.15 17.72
N GLY A 44 -17.28 -16.11 16.84
CA GLY A 44 -16.27 -16.98 16.23
C GLY A 44 -15.23 -16.16 15.45
N PRO A 45 -13.92 -16.28 15.76
CA PRO A 45 -12.89 -15.45 15.14
C PRO A 45 -12.64 -15.81 13.66
N ASP A 46 -12.50 -14.78 12.83
CA ASP A 46 -12.07 -14.85 11.44
C ASP A 46 -10.57 -15.14 11.31
N ILE A 47 -9.77 -14.57 12.22
CA ILE A 47 -8.31 -14.79 12.28
C ILE A 47 -7.92 -15.20 13.69
N VAL A 48 -7.16 -16.28 13.80
CA VAL A 48 -6.64 -16.83 15.04
C VAL A 48 -5.13 -16.90 14.99
N ALA A 49 -4.45 -16.17 15.87
CA ALA A 49 -3.05 -16.37 16.17
C ALA A 49 -2.92 -17.27 17.40
N VAL A 50 -2.22 -18.39 17.30
CA VAL A 50 -2.11 -19.39 18.38
C VAL A 50 -0.65 -19.70 18.70
N ASP A 51 -0.28 -19.67 19.99
CA ASP A 51 1.03 -20.15 20.47
C ASP A 51 1.10 -21.68 20.47
N MET A 52 1.06 -22.27 19.27
CA MET A 52 1.19 -23.70 19.09
C MET A 52 1.74 -24.02 17.69
N PRO A 53 2.67 -24.99 17.59
CA PRO A 53 3.19 -25.52 16.33
C PRO A 53 2.11 -25.95 15.32
N ILE A 54 2.19 -25.44 14.09
CA ILE A 54 1.38 -25.80 12.92
C ILE A 54 2.29 -26.24 11.77
N GLY A 55 1.88 -27.29 11.06
CA GLY A 55 2.66 -27.88 9.98
C GLY A 55 3.78 -28.76 10.53
N LEU A 56 3.69 -30.06 10.23
CA LEU A 56 4.60 -31.08 10.75
C LEU A 56 5.25 -31.81 9.57
N PRO A 57 6.54 -31.58 9.29
CA PRO A 57 7.22 -32.26 8.20
C PRO A 57 7.44 -33.73 8.55
N ASP A 58 7.61 -34.56 7.52
CA ASP A 58 7.88 -35.99 7.67
C ASP A 58 9.33 -36.27 8.12
N GLN A 59 10.25 -35.34 7.81
CA GLN A 59 11.63 -35.33 8.28
C GLN A 59 12.07 -33.93 8.70
N VAL A 60 12.99 -33.85 9.65
CA VAL A 60 13.51 -32.59 10.20
C VAL A 60 15.01 -32.48 9.96
N THR A 61 15.44 -31.41 9.28
CA THR A 61 16.86 -31.08 9.15
C THR A 61 17.24 -29.93 10.09
N GLY A 62 18.30 -30.13 10.88
CA GLY A 62 18.75 -29.16 11.88
C GLY A 62 18.01 -29.24 13.22
N SER A 63 17.72 -28.08 13.81
CA SER A 63 17.13 -27.96 15.16
C SER A 63 15.66 -27.51 15.11
N GLY A 64 14.76 -28.41 14.70
CA GLY A 64 13.32 -28.16 14.57
C GLY A 64 12.88 -28.03 13.11
N ARG A 65 11.60 -27.71 12.88
CA ARG A 65 10.94 -27.72 11.57
C ARG A 65 11.44 -26.64 10.59
N GLY A 66 12.27 -25.72 11.07
CA GLY A 66 12.80 -24.58 10.32
C GLY A 66 12.43 -23.24 10.97
N PRO A 67 11.14 -22.97 11.23
CA PRO A 67 10.68 -21.75 11.91
C PRO A 67 11.38 -21.51 13.24
N GLU A 68 11.59 -22.56 14.04
CA GLU A 68 12.22 -22.42 15.34
C GLU A 68 13.66 -21.90 15.23
N GLN A 69 14.39 -22.35 14.21
CA GLN A 69 15.77 -21.91 13.97
C GLN A 69 15.78 -20.43 13.56
N ALA A 70 14.88 -20.05 12.65
CA ALA A 70 14.72 -18.68 12.18
C ALA A 70 14.35 -17.72 13.33
N VAL A 71 13.44 -18.13 14.21
CA VAL A 71 12.97 -17.31 15.34
C VAL A 71 14.01 -17.22 16.46
N ARG A 72 14.70 -18.31 16.80
CA ARG A 72 15.73 -18.31 17.87
C ARG A 72 16.82 -17.26 17.63
N ALA A 73 17.22 -17.06 16.38
CA ALA A 73 18.20 -16.04 16.01
C ALA A 73 17.78 -14.62 16.40
N LEU A 74 16.47 -14.37 16.57
CA LEU A 74 15.91 -13.05 16.88
C LEU A 74 15.73 -12.78 18.38
N LEU A 75 15.86 -13.80 19.23
CA LEU A 75 15.45 -13.74 20.64
C LEU A 75 16.61 -13.55 21.63
N GLY A 76 17.87 -13.57 21.17
CA GLY A 76 19.04 -13.46 22.04
C GLY A 76 19.00 -14.47 23.19
N ASP A 77 19.11 -14.00 24.43
CA ASP A 77 19.07 -14.85 25.64
C ASP A 77 17.73 -15.59 25.84
N ARG A 78 16.67 -15.18 25.14
CA ARG A 78 15.36 -15.83 25.21
C ARG A 78 15.17 -16.94 24.17
N GLN A 79 16.18 -17.26 23.36
CA GLN A 79 16.09 -18.31 22.32
C GLN A 79 15.63 -19.69 22.84
N SER A 80 15.93 -20.02 24.10
CA SER A 80 15.56 -21.31 24.71
C SER A 80 14.06 -21.47 24.99
N SER A 81 13.28 -20.40 24.86
CA SER A 81 11.81 -20.43 24.97
C SER A 81 11.16 -21.13 23.77
N VAL A 82 11.80 -21.09 22.60
CA VAL A 82 11.30 -21.72 21.38
C VAL A 82 11.77 -23.17 21.37
N PHE A 83 10.86 -24.12 21.55
CA PHE A 83 11.18 -25.55 21.59
C PHE A 83 11.25 -26.16 20.20
N SER A 84 12.20 -27.07 19.95
CA SER A 84 12.26 -27.79 18.68
C SER A 84 11.15 -28.84 18.63
N ILE A 85 10.31 -28.76 17.61
CA ILE A 85 9.26 -29.74 17.35
C ILE A 85 9.79 -30.79 16.36
N PRO A 86 9.64 -32.09 16.66
CA PRO A 86 10.12 -33.15 15.78
C PRO A 86 9.16 -33.38 14.60
N ALA A 87 9.52 -34.33 13.74
CA ALA A 87 8.67 -34.76 12.64
C ALA A 87 7.32 -35.31 13.10
N ARG A 88 6.32 -35.26 12.20
CA ARG A 88 4.93 -35.67 12.42
C ARG A 88 4.76 -36.97 13.21
N ARG A 89 5.39 -38.05 12.76
CA ARG A 89 5.31 -39.37 13.41
C ARG A 89 5.73 -39.36 14.88
N ALA A 90 6.69 -38.52 15.27
CA ALA A 90 7.12 -38.42 16.66
C ALA A 90 6.10 -37.64 17.50
N VAL A 91 5.43 -36.63 16.93
CA VAL A 91 4.33 -35.89 17.56
C VAL A 91 3.09 -36.77 17.75
N GLU A 92 2.86 -37.71 16.84
CA GLU A 92 1.76 -38.68 16.90
C GLU A 92 1.91 -39.71 18.02
N ALA A 93 3.14 -39.99 18.46
CA ALA A 93 3.40 -40.94 19.55
C ALA A 93 2.77 -40.50 20.88
N SER A 94 2.20 -41.47 21.60
CA SER A 94 1.61 -41.27 22.93
C SER A 94 2.59 -41.51 24.08
N ASP A 95 3.71 -42.18 23.82
CA ASP A 95 4.77 -42.47 24.79
C ASP A 95 6.04 -41.65 24.52
N TYR A 96 6.70 -41.19 25.59
CA TYR A 96 7.88 -40.34 25.48
C TYR A 96 9.11 -41.06 24.90
N ARG A 97 9.29 -42.35 25.21
CA ARG A 97 10.42 -43.14 24.68
C ARG A 97 10.20 -43.41 23.20
N GLU A 98 8.98 -43.77 22.82
CA GLU A 98 8.59 -43.96 21.42
C GLU A 98 8.77 -42.66 20.62
N ALA A 99 8.25 -41.54 21.11
CA ALA A 99 8.44 -40.23 20.50
C ALA A 99 9.93 -39.90 20.28
N CYS A 100 10.79 -40.20 21.28
CA CYS A 100 12.23 -40.00 21.15
C CYS A 100 12.86 -40.92 20.09
N ALA A 101 12.46 -42.18 20.01
CA ALA A 101 12.97 -43.11 19.01
C ALA A 101 12.59 -42.68 17.59
N LEU A 102 11.32 -42.28 17.39
CA LEU A 102 10.81 -41.80 16.11
C LEU A 102 11.44 -40.46 15.70
N ALA A 103 11.68 -39.56 16.66
CA ALA A 103 12.37 -38.29 16.41
C ALA A 103 13.83 -38.53 15.98
N LEU A 104 14.56 -39.40 16.68
CA LEU A 104 15.93 -39.76 16.34
C LEU A 104 16.04 -40.30 14.92
N ALA A 105 15.11 -41.15 14.51
CA ALA A 105 15.10 -41.73 13.17
C ALA A 105 14.65 -40.75 12.08
N ALA A 106 13.99 -39.63 12.44
CA ALA A 106 13.35 -38.70 11.49
C ALA A 106 14.12 -37.39 11.32
N SER A 107 15.26 -37.25 11.98
CA SER A 107 15.99 -35.99 11.99
C SER A 107 17.45 -36.17 11.60
N ASP A 108 17.96 -35.16 10.91
CA ASP A 108 19.38 -35.04 10.58
C ASP A 108 19.93 -33.68 11.07
N PRO A 109 20.85 -33.65 12.05
CA PRO A 109 21.36 -34.81 12.81
C PRO A 109 20.28 -35.43 13.72
N PRO A 110 20.45 -36.69 14.17
CA PRO A 110 19.51 -37.35 15.09
C PRO A 110 19.32 -36.57 16.40
N ARG A 111 18.07 -36.26 16.76
CA ARG A 111 17.71 -35.50 17.97
C ARG A 111 16.52 -36.14 18.71
N LYS A 112 16.60 -36.13 20.04
CA LYS A 112 15.50 -36.55 20.93
C LYS A 112 14.53 -35.41 21.19
N VAL A 113 13.31 -35.76 21.56
CA VAL A 113 12.27 -34.81 22.00
C VAL A 113 12.58 -34.33 23.41
N SER A 114 12.38 -33.04 23.72
CA SER A 114 12.45 -32.54 25.10
C SER A 114 11.17 -32.89 25.86
N LYS A 115 11.25 -33.09 27.18
CA LYS A 115 10.04 -33.37 27.99
C LYS A 115 9.02 -32.24 27.90
N GLN A 116 9.49 -31.00 27.87
CA GLN A 116 8.64 -29.82 27.69
C GLN A 116 7.91 -29.85 26.34
N GLY A 117 8.62 -30.16 25.24
CA GLY A 117 8.02 -30.27 23.91
C GLY A 117 7.02 -31.42 23.82
N PHE A 118 7.31 -32.56 24.45
CA PHE A 118 6.40 -33.71 24.49
C PHE A 118 5.06 -33.39 25.16
N HIS A 119 5.06 -32.56 26.21
CA HIS A 119 3.82 -32.13 26.87
C HIS A 119 2.91 -31.26 25.98
N LEU A 120 3.43 -30.69 24.88
CA LEU A 120 2.63 -29.93 23.92
C LEU A 120 1.94 -30.82 22.88
N PHE A 121 2.39 -32.07 22.69
CA PHE A 121 1.92 -32.93 21.61
C PHE A 121 0.41 -33.14 21.57
N PRO A 122 -0.32 -33.32 22.69
CA PRO A 122 -1.77 -33.43 22.65
C PRO A 122 -2.45 -32.23 21.99
N LYS A 123 -1.95 -31.01 22.24
CA LYS A 123 -2.48 -29.76 21.68
C LYS A 123 -2.07 -29.56 20.22
N ILE A 124 -0.83 -29.93 19.87
CA ILE A 124 -0.36 -29.90 18.48
C ILE A 124 -1.22 -30.85 17.63
N ARG A 125 -1.49 -32.07 18.11
CA ARG A 125 -2.35 -33.04 17.42
C ARG A 125 -3.79 -32.55 17.27
N GLU A 126 -4.32 -31.86 18.28
CA GLU A 126 -5.65 -31.29 18.22
C GLU A 126 -5.80 -30.25 17.10
N ILE A 127 -4.85 -29.30 17.00
CA ILE A 127 -4.85 -28.29 15.94
C ILE A 127 -4.58 -28.93 14.58
N ASP A 128 -3.59 -29.81 14.49
CA ASP A 128 -3.25 -30.49 13.23
C ASP A 128 -4.44 -31.27 12.66
N ALA A 129 -5.19 -31.99 13.51
CA ALA A 129 -6.38 -32.71 13.11
C ALA A 129 -7.48 -31.76 12.56
N LEU A 130 -7.72 -30.64 13.23
CA LEU A 130 -8.69 -29.63 12.79
C LEU A 130 -8.32 -29.05 11.42
N LEU A 131 -7.08 -28.56 11.28
CA LEU A 131 -6.63 -27.92 10.05
C LEU A 131 -6.56 -28.88 8.86
N ARG A 132 -6.31 -30.17 9.12
CA ARG A 132 -6.38 -31.20 8.09
C ARG A 132 -7.80 -31.49 7.66
N ALA A 133 -8.74 -31.58 8.61
CA ALA A 133 -10.14 -31.90 8.33
C ALA A 133 -10.85 -30.79 7.54
N GLU A 134 -10.53 -29.53 7.83
CA GLU A 134 -11.30 -28.38 7.34
C GLU A 134 -10.36 -27.34 6.70
N ALA A 135 -10.40 -27.28 5.36
CA ALA A 135 -9.50 -26.45 4.57
C ALA A 135 -9.66 -24.95 4.86
N GLU A 136 -10.85 -24.51 5.27
CA GLU A 136 -11.14 -23.11 5.59
C GLU A 136 -10.29 -22.55 6.74
N TRP A 137 -9.90 -23.40 7.70
CA TRP A 137 -9.11 -22.95 8.84
C TRP A 137 -7.64 -22.75 8.51
N ARG A 138 -7.15 -23.33 7.40
CA ARG A 138 -5.73 -23.25 7.00
C ARG A 138 -5.28 -21.84 6.65
N GLU A 139 -6.22 -20.98 6.26
CA GLU A 139 -5.98 -19.58 5.93
C GLU A 139 -6.35 -18.63 7.08
N ARG A 140 -6.91 -19.17 8.17
CA ARG A 140 -7.44 -18.41 9.30
C ARG A 140 -6.65 -18.61 10.60
N VAL A 141 -5.93 -19.72 10.74
CA VAL A 141 -5.18 -20.07 11.94
C VAL A 141 -3.68 -20.00 11.69
N PHE A 142 -2.98 -19.20 12.49
CA PHE A 142 -1.58 -18.86 12.33
C PHE A 142 -0.80 -19.25 13.59
N GLU A 143 0.26 -20.05 13.44
CA GLU A 143 1.21 -20.32 14.51
C GLU A 143 1.96 -19.02 14.84
N VAL A 144 2.02 -18.64 16.11
CA VAL A 144 2.80 -17.50 16.60
C VAL A 144 3.64 -17.91 17.80
N HIS A 145 4.51 -17.02 18.28
CA HIS A 145 5.26 -17.25 19.51
C HIS A 145 5.33 -15.98 20.37
N PRO A 146 4.89 -16.00 21.65
CA PRO A 146 4.79 -14.80 22.50
C PRO A 146 6.11 -14.06 22.68
N GLU A 147 7.22 -14.77 22.91
CA GLU A 147 8.53 -14.10 23.07
C GLU A 147 8.98 -13.39 21.77
N LEU A 148 8.57 -13.91 20.60
CA LEU A 148 8.80 -13.23 19.33
C LEU A 148 7.88 -12.01 19.23
N ALA A 149 6.58 -12.16 19.51
CA ALA A 149 5.63 -11.05 19.52
C ALA A 149 6.10 -9.90 20.44
N PHE A 150 6.51 -10.22 21.67
CA PHE A 150 7.05 -9.23 22.61
C PHE A 150 8.36 -8.61 22.16
N ARG A 151 9.30 -9.40 21.61
CA ARG A 151 10.50 -8.85 20.97
C ARG A 151 10.12 -7.90 19.84
N MET A 152 9.08 -8.20 19.07
CA MET A 152 8.61 -7.32 18.01
C MET A 152 7.97 -6.05 18.56
N MET A 153 7.16 -6.11 19.62
CA MET A 153 6.63 -4.90 20.28
C MET A 153 7.75 -4.01 20.84
N LYS A 154 8.77 -4.64 21.45
CA LYS A 154 9.89 -3.95 22.09
C LYS A 154 10.96 -3.45 21.09
N GLY A 155 11.06 -4.08 19.93
CA GLY A 155 12.11 -3.83 18.92
C GLY A 155 13.46 -4.50 19.21
N VAL A 156 13.70 -4.95 20.44
CA VAL A 156 14.89 -5.69 20.90
C VAL A 156 14.46 -6.87 21.79
N PRO A 157 15.35 -7.85 22.05
CA PRO A 157 15.05 -8.93 22.99
C PRO A 157 14.57 -8.45 24.37
N LEU A 158 13.69 -9.23 24.99
CA LEU A 158 13.15 -8.95 26.33
C LEU A 158 14.25 -8.99 27.40
N THR A 159 14.16 -8.09 28.38
CA THR A 159 15.19 -7.94 29.42
C THR A 159 15.00 -9.02 30.49
N HIS A 160 13.76 -9.34 30.84
CA HIS A 160 13.44 -10.23 31.96
C HIS A 160 12.63 -11.46 31.51
N PRO A 161 12.95 -12.66 32.02
CA PRO A 161 12.13 -13.86 31.77
C PRO A 161 10.79 -13.78 32.51
N LYS A 162 9.76 -14.49 32.02
CA LYS A 162 8.46 -14.63 32.72
C LYS A 162 8.58 -15.28 34.10
N LYS A 163 9.48 -16.27 34.21
CA LYS A 163 9.70 -17.08 35.41
C LYS A 163 11.18 -17.28 35.67
N ILE A 164 11.57 -17.35 36.94
CA ILE A 164 12.91 -17.74 37.40
C ILE A 164 12.73 -19.00 38.25
N LYS A 165 13.35 -20.12 37.84
CA LYS A 165 13.20 -21.43 38.49
C LYS A 165 11.74 -21.86 38.72
N GLY A 166 10.86 -21.55 37.75
CA GLY A 166 9.43 -21.90 37.79
C GLY A 166 8.54 -20.93 38.57
N VAL A 167 9.10 -19.94 39.27
CA VAL A 167 8.36 -18.92 40.01
C VAL A 167 8.18 -17.67 39.15
N ILE A 168 7.00 -17.04 39.21
CA ILE A 168 6.71 -15.80 38.49
C ILE A 168 7.76 -14.74 38.82
N ASN A 169 8.26 -14.07 37.78
CA ASN A 169 9.22 -12.97 37.90
C ASN A 169 8.49 -11.63 37.70
N PRO A 170 8.18 -10.86 38.76
CA PRO A 170 7.35 -9.66 38.65
C PRO A 170 7.87 -8.61 37.63
N PRO A 171 9.19 -8.30 37.56
CA PRO A 171 9.74 -7.46 36.49
C PRO A 171 9.45 -7.95 35.06
N GLY A 172 9.56 -9.26 34.82
CA GLY A 172 9.26 -9.84 33.50
C GLY A 172 7.78 -9.79 33.13
N MET A 173 6.90 -9.94 34.11
CA MET A 173 5.45 -9.78 33.90
C MET A 173 5.08 -8.31 33.70
N ALA A 174 5.72 -7.38 34.41
CA ALA A 174 5.50 -5.95 34.26
C ALA A 174 5.96 -5.43 32.89
N GLU A 175 7.15 -5.86 32.41
CA GLU A 175 7.67 -5.54 31.06
C GLU A 175 6.66 -5.93 29.98
N ARG A 176 6.12 -7.16 30.04
CA ARG A 176 5.13 -7.65 29.07
C ARG A 176 3.80 -6.90 29.13
N ARG A 177 3.29 -6.59 30.33
CA ARG A 177 2.08 -5.75 30.48
C ARG A 177 2.27 -4.34 29.93
N GLY A 178 3.46 -3.76 30.11
CA GLY A 178 3.81 -2.47 29.51
C GLY A 178 3.72 -2.52 27.99
N LEU A 179 4.37 -3.51 27.37
CA LEU A 179 4.36 -3.70 25.92
C LEU A 179 2.95 -3.93 25.35
N LEU A 180 2.11 -4.71 26.04
CA LEU A 180 0.73 -4.92 25.59
C LEU A 180 -0.12 -3.66 25.72
N ARG A 181 0.09 -2.85 26.77
CA ARG A 181 -0.58 -1.56 26.92
C ARG A 181 -0.21 -0.63 25.78
N ASP A 182 1.09 -0.54 25.47
CA ASP A 182 1.61 0.28 24.37
C ASP A 182 1.11 -0.21 23.00
N ALA A 183 0.83 -1.52 22.88
CA ALA A 183 0.20 -2.14 21.72
C ALA A 183 -1.34 -1.99 21.68
N GLY A 184 -1.94 -1.19 22.56
CA GLY A 184 -3.37 -0.88 22.56
C GLY A 184 -4.26 -1.98 23.14
N ILE A 185 -3.75 -2.80 24.07
CA ILE A 185 -4.58 -3.70 24.88
C ILE A 185 -5.15 -2.92 26.07
N ALA A 186 -6.47 -3.03 26.26
CA ALA A 186 -7.21 -2.34 27.32
C ALA A 186 -6.67 -2.69 28.73
N ALA A 187 -6.61 -1.70 29.61
CA ALA A 187 -6.05 -1.85 30.96
C ALA A 187 -6.81 -2.88 31.81
N GLU A 188 -8.11 -3.01 31.58
CA GLU A 188 -9.01 -3.97 32.20
C GLU A 188 -8.57 -5.41 31.88
N ALA A 189 -8.22 -5.69 30.63
CA ALA A 189 -7.73 -7.01 30.23
C ALA A 189 -6.34 -7.33 30.81
N LEU A 190 -5.47 -6.33 30.95
CA LEU A 190 -4.12 -6.49 31.51
C LEU A 190 -4.10 -6.73 33.02
N SER A 191 -5.13 -6.26 33.72
CA SER A 191 -5.31 -6.38 35.17
C SER A 191 -6.30 -7.48 35.56
N ALA A 192 -7.02 -8.05 34.60
CA ALA A 192 -7.98 -9.11 34.82
C ALA A 192 -7.34 -10.35 35.47
N ARG A 193 -8.09 -10.97 36.38
CA ARG A 193 -7.76 -12.32 36.87
C ARG A 193 -8.11 -13.33 35.76
N PRO A 194 -7.18 -14.19 35.32
CA PRO A 194 -7.48 -15.20 34.31
C PRO A 194 -8.64 -16.12 34.76
N PRO A 195 -9.47 -16.61 33.83
CA PRO A 195 -10.51 -17.58 34.16
C PRO A 195 -9.93 -18.85 34.79
N ARG A 196 -10.78 -19.59 35.52
CA ARG A 196 -10.37 -20.83 36.21
C ARG A 196 -9.71 -21.80 35.22
N GLY A 197 -8.48 -22.21 35.52
CA GLY A 197 -7.72 -23.15 34.71
C GLY A 197 -6.65 -22.53 33.82
N ALA A 198 -6.59 -21.19 33.73
CA ALA A 198 -5.50 -20.45 33.11
C ALA A 198 -4.62 -19.74 34.17
N ALA A 199 -3.33 -19.68 33.92
CA ALA A 199 -2.37 -18.90 34.69
C ALA A 199 -2.27 -17.46 34.17
N ALA A 200 -1.62 -16.59 34.95
CA ALA A 200 -1.45 -15.19 34.58
C ALA A 200 -0.51 -15.01 33.38
N ASP A 201 0.44 -15.93 33.16
CA ASP A 201 1.28 -15.92 31.96
C ASP A 201 0.52 -16.38 30.71
N ASP A 202 -0.33 -17.42 30.82
CA ASP A 202 -1.16 -17.88 29.69
C ASP A 202 -2.04 -16.73 29.14
N LEU A 203 -2.57 -15.86 30.01
CA LEU A 203 -3.32 -14.67 29.61
C LEU A 203 -2.45 -13.65 28.84
N LEU A 204 -1.23 -13.39 29.31
CA LEU A 204 -0.34 -12.44 28.61
C LEU A 204 0.12 -12.99 27.26
N ASP A 205 0.33 -14.30 27.16
CA ASP A 205 0.71 -14.96 25.92
C ASP A 205 -0.45 -14.92 24.90
N ALA A 206 -1.68 -15.19 25.35
CA ALA A 206 -2.88 -15.03 24.52
C ALA A 206 -3.08 -13.58 24.05
N LEU A 207 -2.84 -12.58 24.91
CA LEU A 207 -2.91 -11.17 24.53
C LEU A 207 -1.78 -10.78 23.55
N ALA A 208 -0.59 -11.34 23.69
CA ALA A 208 0.50 -11.12 22.74
C ALA A 208 0.18 -11.71 21.36
N ALA A 209 -0.41 -12.91 21.34
CA ALA A 209 -0.92 -13.52 20.12
C ALA A 209 -2.04 -12.67 19.49
N LEU A 210 -2.92 -12.05 20.29
CA LEU A 210 -3.99 -11.19 19.79
C LEU A 210 -3.42 -9.96 19.07
N VAL A 211 -2.34 -9.37 19.60
CA VAL A 211 -1.63 -8.29 18.90
C VAL A 211 -1.16 -8.78 17.54
N VAL A 212 -0.54 -9.97 17.44
CA VAL A 212 -0.13 -10.54 16.15
C VAL A 212 -1.33 -10.74 15.22
N ALA A 213 -2.47 -11.26 15.70
CA ALA A 213 -3.70 -11.42 14.92
C ALA A 213 -4.21 -10.08 14.35
N ARG A 214 -4.23 -9.00 15.15
CA ARG A 214 -4.56 -7.64 14.68
C ARG A 214 -3.63 -7.18 13.56
N HIS A 215 -2.33 -7.48 13.66
CA HIS A 215 -1.37 -7.13 12.60
C HIS A 215 -1.53 -7.97 11.33
N ILE A 216 -1.83 -9.27 11.45
CA ILE A 216 -2.13 -10.15 10.31
C ILE A 216 -3.39 -9.64 9.59
N ALA A 217 -4.46 -9.35 10.32
CA ALA A 217 -5.70 -8.79 9.78
C ALA A 217 -5.48 -7.47 9.03
N ALA A 218 -4.53 -6.66 9.50
CA ALA A 218 -4.13 -5.40 8.87
C ALA A 218 -3.11 -5.56 7.72
N GLY A 219 -2.84 -6.78 7.24
CA GLY A 219 -1.91 -7.04 6.14
C GLY A 219 -0.43 -6.86 6.50
N ARG A 220 -0.08 -6.82 7.79
CA ARG A 220 1.31 -6.64 8.30
C ARG A 220 1.91 -7.92 8.89
N GLY A 221 1.25 -9.05 8.69
CA GLY A 221 1.74 -10.36 9.09
C GLY A 221 3.06 -10.69 8.40
N LYS A 222 4.03 -11.23 9.15
CA LYS A 222 5.31 -11.69 8.62
C LYS A 222 5.59 -13.11 9.10
N PRO A 223 5.70 -14.10 8.20
CA PRO A 223 6.06 -15.46 8.56
C PRO A 223 7.58 -15.61 8.75
N PHE A 224 7.98 -16.62 9.51
CA PHE A 224 9.36 -17.09 9.60
C PHE A 224 9.38 -18.62 9.42
N PRO A 225 10.01 -19.15 8.35
CA PRO A 225 10.63 -18.43 7.23
C PRO A 225 9.59 -17.72 6.34
N ASP A 226 10.08 -16.81 5.48
CA ASP A 226 9.30 -16.08 4.48
C ASP A 226 9.93 -16.30 3.09
N PRO A 227 9.24 -16.92 2.12
CA PRO A 227 7.88 -17.47 2.22
C PRO A 227 7.79 -18.70 3.15
N PRO A 228 6.59 -19.01 3.69
CA PRO A 228 6.39 -20.18 4.54
C PRO A 228 6.52 -21.48 3.74
N GLY A 229 7.15 -22.50 4.34
CA GLY A 229 7.12 -23.85 3.79
C GLY A 229 5.74 -24.50 3.97
N ARG A 230 5.56 -25.72 3.43
CA ARG A 230 4.36 -26.53 3.65
C ARG A 230 4.72 -27.97 3.97
N ASP A 231 3.92 -28.61 4.80
CA ASP A 231 4.04 -30.06 5.03
C ASP A 231 3.31 -30.88 3.97
N SER A 232 3.36 -32.22 4.11
CA SER A 232 2.74 -33.17 3.17
C SER A 232 1.20 -33.08 3.12
N HIS A 233 0.56 -32.36 4.04
CA HIS A 233 -0.87 -32.08 4.05
C HIS A 233 -1.20 -30.63 3.60
N GLY A 234 -0.19 -29.86 3.19
CA GLY A 234 -0.34 -28.49 2.73
C GLY A 234 -0.47 -27.46 3.85
N LEU A 235 -0.26 -27.84 5.12
CA LEU A 235 -0.29 -26.89 6.24
C LEU A 235 0.97 -26.01 6.21
N PRO A 236 0.84 -24.69 6.48
CA PRO A 236 1.99 -23.79 6.50
C PRO A 236 2.94 -24.14 7.66
N ILE A 237 4.23 -24.23 7.36
CA ILE A 237 5.30 -24.40 8.35
C ILE A 237 5.95 -23.04 8.56
N ALA A 238 5.42 -22.25 9.50
CA ALA A 238 5.96 -20.93 9.83
C ALA A 238 5.51 -20.46 11.22
N ILE A 239 6.37 -19.70 11.91
CA ILE A 239 5.99 -18.89 13.05
C ILE A 239 5.73 -17.48 12.54
N TRP A 240 4.48 -17.02 12.67
CA TRP A 240 4.06 -15.69 12.29
C TRP A 240 4.33 -14.68 13.39
N THR A 241 4.62 -13.47 12.94
CA THR A 241 4.67 -12.26 13.76
C THR A 241 4.27 -11.08 12.88
N PHE A 242 4.72 -9.88 13.22
CA PHE A 242 4.51 -8.68 12.43
C PHE A 242 5.82 -7.92 12.28
N SER A 243 5.93 -7.07 11.28
CA SER A 243 7.10 -6.20 11.17
C SER A 243 7.13 -5.18 12.32
N SER A 244 8.14 -5.30 13.21
CA SER A 244 8.32 -4.46 14.40
C SER A 244 8.87 -3.06 14.10
N ARG A 245 9.40 -2.88 12.89
CA ARG A 245 10.12 -1.68 12.52
C ARG A 245 9.19 -0.82 11.67
N ALA A 246 9.01 0.42 12.11
CA ALA A 246 9.01 1.52 11.15
C ALA A 246 10.16 1.23 10.16
N PRO A 247 9.90 1.31 8.85
CA PRO A 247 10.69 0.66 7.79
C PRO A 247 12.22 0.88 7.88
N SER A 248 13.03 -0.04 7.31
CA SER A 248 14.50 0.06 7.21
C SER A 248 14.97 1.32 6.46
N SER A 249 16.26 1.69 6.38
CA SER A 249 16.69 2.87 5.58
C SER A 249 16.43 2.73 4.08
N GLN A 250 16.36 1.50 3.54
CA GLN A 250 15.94 1.23 2.16
C GLN A 250 14.41 1.08 2.04
N ASP A 251 13.73 0.57 3.07
CA ASP A 251 12.26 0.60 3.12
C ASP A 251 11.72 1.99 3.52
N ARG A 252 12.53 2.87 4.11
CA ARG A 252 12.24 4.29 4.44
C ARG A 252 12.25 5.09 3.17
N ALA A 253 13.18 4.78 2.26
CA ALA A 253 13.08 5.26 0.88
C ALA A 253 11.78 4.78 0.19
N MET A 254 11.10 3.73 0.70
CA MET A 254 9.81 3.23 0.18
C MET A 254 8.55 3.61 1.01
N SER A 255 8.67 3.91 2.31
CA SER A 255 7.55 4.19 3.25
C SER A 255 7.64 5.56 3.94
N GLU A 256 8.72 6.31 3.80
CA GLU A 256 8.69 7.78 3.90
C GLU A 256 8.23 8.40 2.59
N ARG A 257 7.83 7.57 1.60
CA ARG A 257 7.14 8.08 0.41
C ARG A 257 5.82 8.68 0.87
N PRO A 258 5.60 9.97 0.59
CA PRO A 258 4.35 10.63 0.97
C PRO A 258 3.08 9.93 0.45
N VAL A 259 3.23 9.10 -0.59
CA VAL A 259 2.17 8.28 -1.19
C VAL A 259 2.67 6.86 -1.43
N THR A 260 1.92 5.87 -0.94
CA THR A 260 2.26 4.43 -0.98
C THR A 260 1.25 3.61 -1.81
N ARG A 261 1.62 2.39 -2.22
CA ARG A 261 0.70 1.47 -2.94
C ARG A 261 -0.61 1.20 -2.18
N PRO A 262 -0.62 0.91 -0.86
CA PRO A 262 -1.88 0.71 -0.13
C PRO A 262 -2.80 1.94 -0.17
N MET A 263 -2.26 3.15 -0.04
CA MET A 263 -3.07 4.37 -0.19
C MET A 263 -3.69 4.49 -1.59
N ILE A 264 -2.95 4.07 -2.61
CA ILE A 264 -3.43 4.05 -4.01
C ILE A 264 -4.51 2.99 -4.20
N GLU A 265 -4.38 1.79 -3.61
CA GLU A 265 -5.44 0.77 -3.58
C GLU A 265 -6.73 1.30 -2.96
N GLU A 266 -6.62 1.92 -1.77
CA GLU A 266 -7.76 2.54 -1.09
C GLU A 266 -8.38 3.66 -1.95
N ALA A 267 -7.56 4.50 -2.59
CA ALA A 267 -8.05 5.51 -3.52
C ALA A 267 -8.74 4.90 -4.74
N ALA A 268 -8.22 3.80 -5.29
CA ALA A 268 -8.83 3.11 -6.43
C ALA A 268 -10.20 2.54 -6.06
N ALA A 269 -10.32 1.92 -4.89
CA ALA A 269 -11.60 1.46 -4.36
C ALA A 269 -12.58 2.64 -4.14
N ARG A 270 -12.07 3.76 -3.60
CA ARG A 270 -12.85 4.97 -3.33
C ARG A 270 -13.40 5.63 -4.59
N ILE A 271 -12.59 5.76 -5.65
CA ILE A 271 -13.01 6.43 -6.90
C ILE A 271 -13.70 5.49 -7.91
N ALA A 272 -13.86 4.21 -7.57
CA ALA A 272 -14.54 3.25 -8.42
C ALA A 272 -15.97 3.72 -8.74
N GLY A 273 -16.35 3.67 -10.02
CA GLY A 273 -17.64 4.20 -10.50
C GLY A 273 -17.70 5.73 -10.67
N HIS A 274 -16.70 6.48 -10.19
CA HIS A 274 -16.60 7.93 -10.37
C HIS A 274 -15.61 8.32 -11.47
N ALA A 275 -14.50 7.59 -11.59
CA ALA A 275 -13.56 7.69 -12.70
C ALA A 275 -13.76 6.56 -13.71
N ARG A 276 -13.48 6.83 -14.99
CA ARG A 276 -13.45 5.80 -16.04
C ARG A 276 -12.21 4.93 -15.87
N ILE A 277 -12.38 3.63 -16.09
CA ILE A 277 -11.27 2.75 -16.47
C ILE A 277 -10.99 3.06 -17.94
N THR A 278 -9.90 3.77 -18.22
CA THR A 278 -9.59 4.22 -19.57
C THR A 278 -8.94 3.09 -20.38
N PRO A 279 -9.16 3.03 -21.70
CA PRO A 279 -8.61 1.97 -22.52
C PRO A 279 -7.09 2.09 -22.66
N VAL A 280 -6.48 0.93 -22.91
CA VAL A 280 -5.13 0.82 -23.46
C VAL A 280 -5.25 0.46 -24.93
N MET A 281 -4.60 1.24 -25.80
CA MET A 281 -4.52 0.99 -27.23
C MET A 281 -3.16 0.35 -27.53
N ARG A 282 -3.14 -0.96 -27.76
CA ARG A 282 -1.92 -1.68 -28.17
C ARG A 282 -1.64 -1.41 -29.65
N LEU A 283 -0.47 -0.84 -29.93
CA LEU A 283 0.00 -0.59 -31.29
C LEU A 283 0.87 -1.75 -31.81
N GLY A 284 1.51 -2.48 -30.90
CA GLY A 284 2.33 -3.64 -31.22
C GLY A 284 3.79 -3.32 -31.52
N SER A 285 4.56 -4.37 -31.77
CA SER A 285 5.97 -4.28 -32.18
C SER A 285 6.13 -3.65 -33.57
N GLY A 286 7.11 -2.75 -33.74
CA GLY A 286 7.37 -2.10 -35.03
C GLY A 286 6.49 -0.88 -35.32
N ALA A 287 5.48 -0.60 -34.49
CA ALA A 287 4.63 0.56 -34.64
C ALA A 287 5.45 1.86 -34.60
N LEU A 288 5.13 2.80 -35.50
CA LEU A 288 5.84 4.08 -35.64
C LEU A 288 7.34 3.94 -35.92
N GLY A 289 7.77 2.78 -36.45
CA GLY A 289 9.20 2.47 -36.66
C GLY A 289 9.97 2.16 -35.36
N SER A 290 9.28 1.98 -34.24
CA SER A 290 9.88 1.67 -32.95
C SER A 290 10.32 0.21 -32.86
N ALA A 291 11.44 -0.04 -32.17
CA ALA A 291 11.91 -1.40 -31.86
C ALA A 291 11.20 -2.01 -30.63
N ALA A 292 10.37 -1.24 -29.93
CA ALA A 292 9.56 -1.66 -28.78
C ALA A 292 8.18 -2.21 -29.20
N ASP A 293 7.58 -2.97 -28.29
CA ASP A 293 6.16 -3.30 -28.30
C ASP A 293 5.37 -2.17 -27.62
N LEU A 294 4.63 -1.40 -28.42
CA LEU A 294 4.05 -0.12 -28.01
C LEU A 294 2.60 -0.24 -27.56
N SER A 295 2.26 0.48 -26.50
CA SER A 295 0.87 0.72 -26.09
C SER A 295 0.64 2.17 -25.67
N LEU A 296 -0.57 2.69 -25.89
CA LEU A 296 -1.00 4.02 -25.44
C LEU A 296 -2.02 3.91 -24.31
N LYS A 297 -1.80 4.61 -23.20
CA LYS A 297 -2.78 4.74 -22.11
C LYS A 297 -3.59 6.03 -22.30
N LEU A 298 -4.90 5.90 -22.51
CA LEU A 298 -5.74 7.00 -23.03
C LEU A 298 -6.50 7.76 -21.94
N GLU A 299 -5.78 8.42 -21.04
CA GLU A 299 -6.40 9.30 -20.03
C GLU A 299 -7.03 10.57 -20.61
N CYS A 300 -6.73 10.92 -21.86
CA CYS A 300 -7.49 11.90 -22.63
C CYS A 300 -9.00 11.57 -22.74
N LEU A 301 -9.37 10.29 -22.57
CA LEU A 301 -10.76 9.83 -22.57
C LEU A 301 -11.39 9.83 -21.17
N GLN A 302 -10.69 10.27 -20.14
CA GLN A 302 -11.24 10.41 -18.81
C GLN A 302 -12.32 11.50 -18.77
N HIS A 303 -13.21 11.45 -17.78
CA HIS A 303 -14.13 12.56 -17.52
C HIS A 303 -13.39 13.89 -17.36
N ALA A 304 -14.06 14.98 -17.73
CA ALA A 304 -13.46 16.31 -17.84
C ALA A 304 -12.20 16.38 -18.74
N GLY A 305 -11.94 15.36 -19.57
CA GLY A 305 -10.93 15.37 -20.63
C GLY A 305 -9.48 15.13 -20.17
N SER A 306 -9.24 14.73 -18.92
CA SER A 306 -7.88 14.44 -18.44
C SER A 306 -7.85 13.58 -17.17
N PHE A 307 -6.65 13.10 -16.84
CA PHE A 307 -6.37 12.33 -15.61
C PHE A 307 -6.79 13.04 -14.31
N LYS A 308 -6.87 14.37 -14.30
CA LYS A 308 -7.09 15.19 -13.08
C LYS A 308 -8.32 14.79 -12.28
N THR A 309 -9.31 14.21 -12.95
CA THR A 309 -10.54 13.70 -12.33
C THR A 309 -10.26 12.67 -11.23
N ARG A 310 -9.21 11.84 -11.36
CA ARG A 310 -8.88 10.83 -10.36
C ARG A 310 -8.52 11.46 -9.02
N GLY A 311 -7.58 12.42 -9.04
CA GLY A 311 -7.24 13.22 -7.85
C GLY A 311 -8.39 14.05 -7.30
N ALA A 312 -9.21 14.66 -8.17
CA ALA A 312 -10.36 15.45 -7.73
C ALA A 312 -11.36 14.60 -6.93
N PHE A 313 -11.79 13.45 -7.47
CA PHE A 313 -12.66 12.54 -6.73
C PHE A 313 -12.01 12.02 -5.46
N ASN A 314 -10.73 11.64 -5.49
CA ASN A 314 -10.09 11.13 -4.30
C ASN A 314 -10.14 12.14 -3.15
N ASN A 315 -9.83 13.42 -3.41
CA ASN A 315 -9.96 14.48 -2.39
C ASN A 315 -11.40 14.60 -1.87
N LEU A 316 -12.39 14.74 -2.76
CA LEU A 316 -13.79 14.97 -2.38
C LEU A 316 -14.43 13.77 -1.65
N LEU A 317 -13.85 12.58 -1.82
CA LEU A 317 -14.34 11.34 -1.20
C LEU A 317 -13.58 10.97 0.07
N SER A 318 -12.34 11.45 0.24
CA SER A 318 -11.50 11.13 1.41
C SER A 318 -11.54 12.20 2.49
N LEU A 319 -11.96 13.43 2.16
CA LEU A 319 -11.99 14.57 3.07
C LEU A 319 -13.43 14.98 3.36
N ALA A 320 -13.65 15.53 4.56
CA ALA A 320 -14.93 16.16 4.89
C ALA A 320 -15.10 17.42 4.04
N VAL A 321 -16.21 17.52 3.30
CA VAL A 321 -16.54 18.68 2.48
C VAL A 321 -17.45 19.62 3.29
N PRO A 322 -17.01 20.85 3.61
CA PRO A 322 -17.82 21.82 4.34
C PRO A 322 -19.04 22.31 3.55
N ALA A 323 -19.99 22.97 4.22
CA ALA A 323 -21.16 23.55 3.55
C ALA A 323 -20.81 24.62 2.51
N ALA A 324 -19.66 25.29 2.68
CA ALA A 324 -19.09 26.21 1.70
C ALA A 324 -18.62 25.51 0.41
N GLY A 325 -18.52 24.18 0.40
CA GLY A 325 -18.13 23.38 -0.75
C GLY A 325 -16.62 23.30 -0.94
N VAL A 326 -16.20 23.24 -2.21
CA VAL A 326 -14.80 23.09 -2.62
C VAL A 326 -14.34 24.30 -3.44
N SER A 327 -13.04 24.60 -3.38
CA SER A 327 -12.44 25.69 -4.13
C SER A 327 -11.12 25.31 -4.78
N ALA A 328 -10.82 25.88 -5.94
CA ALA A 328 -9.54 25.72 -6.62
C ALA A 328 -9.21 26.94 -7.51
N ALA A 329 -7.92 27.26 -7.65
CA ALA A 329 -7.44 28.23 -8.63
C ALA A 329 -6.88 27.50 -9.85
N SER A 330 -7.65 27.41 -10.93
CA SER A 330 -7.19 26.84 -12.20
C SER A 330 -8.23 27.07 -13.30
N GLY A 331 -7.83 27.78 -14.36
CA GLY A 331 -8.62 27.90 -15.58
C GLY A 331 -8.44 26.75 -16.56
N GLY A 332 -7.91 25.59 -16.15
CA GLY A 332 -7.59 24.47 -17.04
C GLY A 332 -8.12 23.13 -16.55
N ASN A 333 -7.38 22.05 -16.85
CA ASN A 333 -7.76 20.67 -16.53
C ASN A 333 -8.14 20.44 -15.05
N HIS A 334 -7.43 21.10 -14.13
CA HIS A 334 -7.71 20.95 -12.70
C HIS A 334 -9.05 21.56 -12.30
N GLY A 335 -9.32 22.80 -12.74
CA GLY A 335 -10.60 23.46 -12.50
C GLY A 335 -11.78 22.66 -13.06
N ALA A 336 -11.64 22.15 -14.28
CA ALA A 336 -12.67 21.32 -14.92
C ALA A 336 -12.91 20.01 -14.17
N ALA A 337 -11.85 19.34 -13.68
CA ALA A 337 -11.96 18.11 -12.90
C ALA A 337 -12.61 18.33 -11.52
N VAL A 338 -12.25 19.41 -10.81
CA VAL A 338 -12.86 19.76 -9.52
C VAL A 338 -14.34 20.09 -9.71
N ALA A 339 -14.67 20.90 -10.72
CA ALA A 339 -16.06 21.22 -11.05
C ALA A 339 -16.87 19.98 -11.40
N TYR A 340 -16.32 19.07 -12.22
CA TYR A 340 -16.98 17.81 -12.57
C TYR A 340 -17.22 16.91 -11.34
N ALA A 341 -16.20 16.74 -10.49
CA ALA A 341 -16.31 15.92 -9.29
C ALA A 341 -17.34 16.50 -8.30
N ALA A 342 -17.35 17.82 -8.14
CA ALA A 342 -18.30 18.52 -7.28
C ALA A 342 -19.75 18.36 -7.78
N MET A 343 -19.97 18.54 -9.10
CA MET A 343 -21.26 18.31 -9.76
C MET A 343 -21.79 16.89 -9.48
N LYS A 344 -20.94 15.87 -9.65
CA LYS A 344 -21.32 14.47 -9.41
C LYS A 344 -21.60 14.16 -7.94
N ARG A 345 -21.04 14.92 -7.01
CA ARG A 345 -21.25 14.79 -5.56
C ARG A 345 -22.36 15.69 -5.03
N GLY A 346 -22.93 16.57 -5.86
CA GLY A 346 -23.94 17.54 -5.43
C GLY A 346 -23.39 18.59 -4.45
N VAL A 347 -22.09 18.92 -4.52
CA VAL A 347 -21.45 19.92 -3.65
C VAL A 347 -21.15 21.20 -4.45
N LYS A 348 -21.13 22.34 -3.77
CA LYS A 348 -20.76 23.62 -4.39
C LYS A 348 -19.28 23.61 -4.78
N ALA A 349 -18.97 24.19 -5.94
CA ALA A 349 -17.60 24.43 -6.37
C ALA A 349 -17.43 25.88 -6.82
N THR A 350 -16.40 26.54 -6.29
CA THR A 350 -16.00 27.90 -6.69
C THR A 350 -14.59 27.84 -7.28
N ILE A 351 -14.44 28.20 -8.55
CA ILE A 351 -13.19 28.09 -9.31
C ILE A 351 -12.67 29.47 -9.66
N PHE A 352 -11.45 29.78 -9.22
CA PHE A 352 -10.80 31.05 -9.45
C PHE A 352 -9.92 30.97 -10.70
N VAL A 353 -10.09 31.95 -11.59
CA VAL A 353 -9.35 32.02 -12.86
C VAL A 353 -8.91 33.46 -13.13
N PRO A 354 -7.70 33.68 -13.70
CA PRO A 354 -7.27 35.04 -14.06
C PRO A 354 -8.03 35.56 -15.28
N GLU A 355 -8.05 36.88 -15.46
CA GLU A 355 -8.74 37.56 -16.58
C GLU A 355 -8.26 37.11 -17.96
N ILE A 356 -6.98 36.71 -18.06
CA ILE A 356 -6.36 36.21 -19.28
C ILE A 356 -6.80 34.79 -19.67
N SER A 357 -7.64 34.13 -18.87
CA SER A 357 -8.07 32.75 -19.12
C SER A 357 -8.92 32.66 -20.40
N PRO A 358 -8.63 31.74 -21.32
CA PRO A 358 -9.42 31.58 -22.54
C PRO A 358 -10.89 31.25 -22.24
N ALA A 359 -11.82 31.92 -22.93
CA ALA A 359 -13.27 31.76 -22.73
C ALA A 359 -13.72 30.29 -22.82
N ALA A 360 -13.17 29.52 -23.77
CA ALA A 360 -13.48 28.10 -23.92
C ALA A 360 -13.23 27.27 -22.65
N LYS A 361 -12.21 27.62 -21.85
CA LYS A 361 -11.90 26.89 -20.61
C LYS A 361 -12.79 27.33 -19.45
N ILE A 362 -13.14 28.61 -19.39
CA ILE A 362 -14.13 29.12 -18.44
C ILE A 362 -15.46 28.39 -18.66
N GLU A 363 -15.92 28.30 -19.91
CA GLU A 363 -17.15 27.59 -20.27
C GLU A 363 -17.06 26.08 -19.98
N ALA A 364 -15.89 25.46 -20.19
CA ALA A 364 -15.67 24.07 -19.83
C ALA A 364 -15.74 23.78 -18.32
N ILE A 365 -15.53 24.79 -17.47
CA ILE A 365 -15.73 24.71 -16.02
C ILE A 365 -17.20 24.97 -15.68
N LYS A 366 -17.79 26.06 -16.21
CA LYS A 366 -19.19 26.44 -15.97
C LYS A 366 -20.19 25.38 -16.39
N ARG A 367 -19.92 24.62 -17.46
CA ARG A 367 -20.81 23.52 -17.91
C ARG A 367 -21.05 22.45 -16.84
N PHE A 368 -20.19 22.36 -15.83
CA PHE A 368 -20.36 21.45 -14.68
C PHE A 368 -21.04 22.14 -13.49
N GLY A 369 -21.57 23.35 -13.64
CA GLY A 369 -22.32 24.06 -12.60
C GLY A 369 -21.45 24.69 -11.51
N ALA A 370 -20.12 24.80 -11.73
CA ALA A 370 -19.25 25.52 -10.82
C ALA A 370 -19.43 27.05 -10.98
N GLU A 371 -19.37 27.75 -9.86
CA GLU A 371 -19.21 29.20 -9.84
C GLU A 371 -17.78 29.53 -10.28
N VAL A 372 -17.62 30.40 -11.28
CA VAL A 372 -16.30 30.83 -11.74
C VAL A 372 -16.09 32.28 -11.32
N VAL A 373 -15.08 32.51 -10.47
CA VAL A 373 -14.66 33.85 -10.07
C VAL A 373 -13.49 34.26 -10.96
N VAL A 374 -13.75 35.21 -11.86
CA VAL A 374 -12.74 35.80 -12.73
C VAL A 374 -12.14 37.01 -12.02
N GLY A 375 -10.83 37.05 -11.86
CA GLY A 375 -10.17 38.23 -11.30
C GLY A 375 -8.65 38.11 -11.24
N GLY A 376 -7.99 39.27 -11.32
CA GLY A 376 -6.54 39.37 -11.34
C GLY A 376 -5.95 39.16 -12.73
N ALA A 377 -4.79 39.78 -12.97
CA ALA A 377 -4.14 39.77 -14.27
C ALA A 377 -3.43 38.44 -14.54
N GLN A 378 -2.97 37.77 -13.49
CA GLN A 378 -2.13 36.56 -13.59
C GLN A 378 -2.62 35.44 -12.67
N TYR A 379 -2.08 34.23 -12.89
CA TYR A 379 -2.42 33.05 -12.07
C TYR A 379 -2.21 33.28 -10.58
N ASP A 380 -1.14 33.97 -10.19
CA ASP A 380 -0.79 34.24 -8.78
C ASP A 380 -1.89 35.08 -8.08
N ASP A 381 -2.56 35.99 -8.81
CA ASP A 381 -3.68 36.78 -8.29
C ASP A 381 -4.93 35.92 -8.04
N ALA A 382 -5.25 35.03 -9.00
CA ALA A 382 -6.36 34.09 -8.89
C ALA A 382 -6.13 33.10 -7.73
N GLN A 383 -4.88 32.66 -7.54
CA GLN A 383 -4.49 31.82 -6.41
C GLN A 383 -4.67 32.55 -5.07
N ALA A 384 -4.24 33.81 -4.98
CA ALA A 384 -4.41 34.62 -3.77
C ALA A 384 -5.89 34.89 -3.46
N ALA A 385 -6.73 35.09 -4.48
CA ALA A 385 -8.17 35.25 -4.31
C ALA A 385 -8.85 33.97 -3.80
N CYS A 386 -8.47 32.81 -4.36
CA CYS A 386 -8.91 31.49 -3.88
C CYS A 386 -8.53 31.28 -2.41
N ASP A 387 -7.33 31.69 -2.01
CA ASP A 387 -6.83 31.50 -0.64
C ASP A 387 -7.57 32.35 0.38
N ARG A 388 -7.90 33.61 0.02
CA ARG A 388 -8.77 34.46 0.84
C ARG A 388 -10.17 33.87 1.00
N PHE A 389 -10.78 33.43 -0.10
CA PHE A 389 -12.10 32.80 -0.06
C PHE A 389 -12.12 31.56 0.85
N VAL A 390 -11.10 30.71 0.77
CA VAL A 390 -10.95 29.54 1.64
C VAL A 390 -10.81 29.95 3.11
N ALA A 391 -10.01 30.97 3.41
CA ALA A 391 -9.84 31.47 4.77
C ALA A 391 -11.12 32.07 5.36
N GLU A 392 -11.92 32.76 4.55
CA GLU A 392 -13.16 33.42 4.97
C GLU A 392 -14.35 32.47 5.11
N THR A 393 -14.48 31.49 4.21
CA THR A 393 -15.66 30.61 4.12
C THR A 393 -15.43 29.23 4.71
N GLY A 394 -14.18 28.83 4.90
CA GLY A 394 -13.80 27.47 5.28
C GLY A 394 -13.98 26.44 4.16
N ALA A 395 -14.14 26.85 2.89
CA ALA A 395 -14.24 25.92 1.77
C ALA A 395 -13.01 25.00 1.67
N LEU A 396 -13.21 23.75 1.24
CA LEU A 396 -12.11 22.81 1.06
C LEU A 396 -11.29 23.17 -0.19
N LYS A 397 -10.04 23.60 0.00
CA LYS A 397 -9.10 23.89 -1.10
C LYS A 397 -8.58 22.60 -1.73
N ILE A 398 -8.75 22.43 -3.04
CA ILE A 398 -8.22 21.29 -3.79
C ILE A 398 -6.97 21.70 -4.56
N HIS A 399 -5.80 21.22 -4.12
CA HIS A 399 -4.52 21.56 -4.75
C HIS A 399 -4.31 20.79 -6.07
N PRO A 400 -3.78 21.44 -7.14
CA PRO A 400 -3.68 20.85 -8.48
C PRO A 400 -2.68 19.69 -8.63
N PHE A 401 -1.64 19.60 -7.81
CA PHE A 401 -0.63 18.54 -7.92
C PHE A 401 0.09 18.18 -6.62
N ALA A 402 0.56 19.14 -5.83
CA ALA A 402 1.35 18.91 -4.61
C ALA A 402 0.51 18.72 -3.32
N ALA A 403 -0.57 17.93 -3.39
CA ALA A 403 -1.30 17.47 -2.19
C ALA A 403 -1.36 15.95 -2.16
N LYS A 404 -1.27 15.36 -0.96
CA LYS A 404 -1.21 13.91 -0.75
C LYS A 404 -2.38 13.19 -1.39
N GLU A 405 -3.60 13.67 -1.16
CA GLU A 405 -4.85 13.13 -1.69
C GLU A 405 -4.90 13.24 -3.22
N THR A 406 -4.42 14.36 -3.77
CA THR A 406 -4.33 14.55 -5.22
C THR A 406 -3.38 13.52 -5.84
N VAL A 407 -2.14 13.42 -5.34
CA VAL A 407 -1.12 12.47 -5.84
C VAL A 407 -1.61 11.03 -5.70
N THR A 408 -2.21 10.68 -4.56
CA THR A 408 -2.76 9.33 -4.31
C THR A 408 -3.85 8.99 -5.32
N GLY A 409 -4.77 9.92 -5.58
CA GLY A 409 -5.80 9.73 -6.59
C GLY A 409 -5.21 9.56 -8.00
N GLN A 410 -4.20 10.36 -8.36
CA GLN A 410 -3.53 10.18 -9.66
C GLN A 410 -2.83 8.82 -9.76
N GLY A 411 -2.29 8.29 -8.66
CA GLY A 411 -1.63 7.00 -8.63
C GLY A 411 -2.53 5.81 -8.97
N THR A 412 -3.85 5.96 -8.85
CA THR A 412 -4.82 4.93 -9.30
C THR A 412 -4.67 4.61 -10.79
N LEU A 413 -4.15 5.55 -11.59
CA LEU A 413 -3.80 5.31 -12.98
C LEU A 413 -2.67 4.29 -13.13
N GLY A 414 -1.63 4.38 -12.29
CA GLY A 414 -0.52 3.42 -12.29
C GLY A 414 -1.03 2.00 -12.02
N ARG A 415 -1.88 1.86 -11.00
CA ARG A 415 -2.57 0.60 -10.68
C ARG A 415 -3.39 0.07 -11.85
N GLU A 416 -4.23 0.92 -12.44
CA GLU A 416 -5.07 0.53 -13.56
C GLU A 416 -4.25 0.07 -14.77
N TRP A 417 -3.14 0.77 -15.05
CA TRP A 417 -2.26 0.46 -16.16
C TRP A 417 -1.54 -0.88 -15.95
N ASP A 418 -1.03 -1.13 -14.74
CA ASP A 418 -0.39 -2.39 -14.35
C ASP A 418 -1.34 -3.59 -14.47
N LEU A 419 -2.61 -3.42 -14.08
CA LEU A 419 -3.63 -4.47 -14.24
C LEU A 419 -3.98 -4.75 -15.71
N GLN A 420 -3.89 -3.76 -16.59
CA GLN A 420 -4.20 -3.91 -18.01
C GLN A 420 -3.00 -4.40 -18.84
N GLU A 421 -1.78 -4.09 -18.41
CA GLU A 421 -0.51 -4.43 -19.05
C GLU A 421 0.54 -4.87 -17.98
N PRO A 422 0.41 -6.06 -17.37
CA PRO A 422 1.25 -6.50 -16.25
C PRO A 422 2.72 -6.75 -16.61
N ASP A 423 3.03 -6.78 -17.90
CA ASP A 423 4.35 -7.08 -18.42
C ASP A 423 5.13 -5.83 -18.88
N LEU A 424 4.65 -4.61 -18.61
CA LEU A 424 5.37 -3.39 -19.01
C LEU A 424 6.80 -3.38 -18.46
N ASP A 425 7.72 -2.89 -19.30
CA ASP A 425 9.11 -2.63 -18.91
C ASP A 425 9.30 -1.15 -18.57
N THR A 426 8.65 -0.25 -19.32
CA THR A 426 8.75 1.21 -19.14
C THR A 426 7.42 1.90 -19.38
N VAL A 427 7.16 2.97 -18.62
CA VAL A 427 6.08 3.93 -18.88
C VAL A 427 6.62 5.36 -19.06
N LEU A 428 6.17 6.04 -20.11
CA LEU A 428 6.45 7.46 -20.37
C LEU A 428 5.31 8.32 -19.85
N VAL A 429 5.63 9.29 -18.98
CA VAL A 429 4.65 10.13 -18.30
C VAL A 429 5.00 11.60 -18.48
N ALA A 430 4.08 12.39 -19.04
CA ALA A 430 4.24 13.84 -19.15
C ALA A 430 4.26 14.50 -17.76
N VAL A 431 5.17 15.46 -17.58
CA VAL A 431 5.43 16.11 -16.29
C VAL A 431 5.24 17.62 -16.40
N GLY A 432 4.41 18.15 -15.50
CA GLY A 432 4.34 19.58 -15.20
C GLY A 432 4.72 19.80 -13.75
N GLY A 433 3.73 20.09 -12.89
CA GLY A 433 3.95 20.10 -11.42
C GLY A 433 4.18 18.72 -10.79
N GLY A 434 4.33 17.66 -11.59
CA GLY A 434 4.73 16.31 -11.17
C GLY A 434 3.76 15.45 -10.34
N GLY A 435 2.60 15.96 -9.92
CA GLY A 435 1.66 15.14 -9.13
C GLY A 435 1.15 13.85 -9.81
N LEU A 436 1.09 13.82 -11.16
CA LEU A 436 0.75 12.62 -11.93
C LEU A 436 1.85 11.56 -11.89
N ILE A 437 3.08 11.95 -12.27
CA ILE A 437 4.22 11.04 -12.28
C ILE A 437 4.54 10.57 -10.86
N SER A 438 4.39 11.41 -9.84
CA SER A 438 4.52 10.98 -8.45
C SER A 438 3.54 9.86 -8.10
N GLY A 439 2.27 9.97 -8.49
CA GLY A 439 1.28 8.92 -8.23
C GLY A 439 1.63 7.61 -8.95
N ILE A 440 1.99 7.67 -10.23
CA ILE A 440 2.37 6.49 -11.03
C ILE A 440 3.67 5.87 -10.50
N ALA A 441 4.66 6.68 -10.19
CA ALA A 441 5.95 6.23 -9.66
C ALA A 441 5.82 5.65 -8.24
N SER A 442 4.92 6.19 -7.41
CA SER A 442 4.53 5.58 -6.14
C SER A 442 3.87 4.21 -6.32
N TRP A 443 3.12 3.99 -7.41
CA TRP A 443 2.59 2.66 -7.71
C TRP A 443 3.71 1.70 -8.13
N PHE A 444 4.53 2.07 -9.11
CA PHE A 444 5.61 1.20 -9.62
C PHE A 444 6.85 1.12 -8.72
N ALA A 445 6.85 1.85 -7.61
CA ALA A 445 7.76 1.73 -6.49
C ALA A 445 8.23 0.28 -6.22
N GLY A 446 9.53 0.01 -6.37
CA GLY A 446 10.10 -1.33 -6.11
C GLY A 446 9.73 -2.42 -7.12
N SER A 447 9.04 -2.08 -8.21
CA SER A 447 8.84 -2.97 -9.35
C SER A 447 10.01 -2.90 -10.34
N LYS A 448 10.00 -3.78 -11.35
CA LYS A 448 10.91 -3.72 -12.50
C LYS A 448 10.59 -2.61 -13.50
N VAL A 449 9.40 -2.01 -13.42
CA VAL A 449 8.91 -1.04 -14.41
C VAL A 449 9.63 0.29 -14.22
N LYS A 450 10.26 0.79 -15.30
CA LYS A 450 10.89 2.11 -15.31
C LYS A 450 9.84 3.19 -15.54
N VAL A 451 9.81 4.20 -14.67
CA VAL A 451 8.96 5.38 -14.85
C VAL A 451 9.82 6.52 -15.37
N VAL A 452 9.58 6.94 -16.61
CA VAL A 452 10.34 8.01 -17.27
C VAL A 452 9.47 9.25 -17.38
N GLY A 453 9.96 10.35 -16.84
CA GLY A 453 9.32 11.65 -16.96
C GLY A 453 9.58 12.28 -18.33
N VAL A 454 8.62 13.05 -18.84
CA VAL A 454 8.77 13.80 -20.09
C VAL A 454 8.39 15.25 -19.84
N GLU A 455 9.33 16.16 -20.06
CA GLU A 455 9.16 17.61 -19.86
C GLU A 455 9.48 18.38 -21.15
N PRO A 456 8.76 19.48 -21.45
CA PRO A 456 9.24 20.41 -22.46
C PRO A 456 10.60 20.99 -22.09
N GLU A 457 11.49 21.19 -23.06
CA GLU A 457 12.82 21.78 -22.84
C GLU A 457 12.74 23.13 -22.10
N GLY A 458 11.75 23.95 -22.45
CA GLY A 458 11.52 25.25 -21.82
C GLY A 458 10.63 25.21 -20.57
N SER A 459 10.32 24.04 -19.99
CA SER A 459 9.52 23.88 -18.76
C SER A 459 9.91 22.60 -18.01
N ARG A 460 11.15 22.58 -17.48
CA ARG A 460 11.84 21.40 -16.93
C ARG A 460 11.85 21.30 -15.39
N ALA A 461 10.68 21.44 -14.77
CA ALA A 461 10.57 21.63 -13.32
C ALA A 461 11.07 20.44 -12.48
N LEU A 462 10.75 19.21 -12.90
CA LEU A 462 11.18 17.99 -12.21
C LEU A 462 12.67 17.72 -12.46
N GLN A 463 13.14 17.82 -13.70
CA GLN A 463 14.55 17.63 -13.99
C GLN A 463 15.42 18.59 -13.18
N ALA A 464 15.07 19.88 -13.15
CA ALA A 464 15.79 20.88 -12.36
C ALA A 464 15.77 20.55 -10.86
N ALA A 465 14.65 20.02 -10.34
CA ALA A 465 14.57 19.62 -8.95
C ALA A 465 15.45 18.40 -8.62
N LEU A 466 15.53 17.42 -9.54
CA LEU A 466 16.41 16.26 -9.40
C LEU A 466 17.89 16.68 -9.45
N GLU A 467 18.26 17.57 -10.38
CA GLU A 467 19.61 18.15 -10.49
C GLU A 467 20.01 18.91 -9.22
N ALA A 468 19.10 19.72 -8.69
CA ALA A 468 19.32 20.54 -7.49
C ALA A 468 19.22 19.75 -6.17
N LYS A 469 18.78 18.48 -6.22
CA LYS A 469 18.46 17.65 -5.04
C LYS A 469 17.45 18.31 -4.09
N GLY A 470 16.45 18.97 -4.67
CA GLY A 470 15.37 19.65 -3.97
C GLY A 470 14.57 20.56 -4.91
N PRO A 471 13.44 21.14 -4.47
CA PRO A 471 12.66 22.05 -5.31
C PRO A 471 13.50 23.20 -5.86
N ALA A 472 13.42 23.41 -7.18
CA ALA A 472 14.12 24.48 -7.88
C ALA A 472 13.16 25.27 -8.77
N GLU A 473 13.35 26.58 -8.84
CA GLU A 473 12.59 27.49 -9.70
C GLU A 473 13.11 27.43 -11.14
N VAL A 474 12.20 27.32 -12.10
CA VAL A 474 12.49 27.34 -13.54
C VAL A 474 11.62 28.37 -14.26
N LYS A 475 12.12 28.86 -15.40
CA LYS A 475 11.30 29.62 -16.34
C LYS A 475 10.33 28.67 -17.03
N VAL A 476 9.15 29.19 -17.34
CA VAL A 476 8.11 28.48 -18.10
C VAL A 476 7.97 29.15 -19.46
N ALA A 477 8.38 28.44 -20.51
CA ALA A 477 8.26 28.86 -21.90
C ALA A 477 8.08 27.61 -22.78
N SER A 478 6.84 27.27 -23.10
CA SER A 478 6.52 26.14 -23.98
C SER A 478 5.12 26.26 -24.56
N VAL A 479 4.86 25.67 -25.73
CA VAL A 479 3.50 25.44 -26.25
C VAL A 479 2.64 24.62 -25.29
N ALA A 480 3.24 23.83 -24.40
CA ALA A 480 2.56 23.05 -23.37
C ALA A 480 2.47 23.74 -22.00
N ALA A 481 2.87 25.01 -21.88
CA ALA A 481 2.90 25.73 -20.60
C ALA A 481 1.57 25.71 -19.83
N ASP A 482 0.44 25.65 -20.52
CA ASP A 482 -0.86 25.60 -19.88
C ASP A 482 -1.13 24.32 -19.07
N SER A 483 -0.56 23.19 -19.50
CA SER A 483 -0.77 21.87 -18.87
C SER A 483 0.47 21.38 -18.13
N LEU A 484 1.66 21.76 -18.59
CA LEU A 484 2.96 21.32 -18.08
C LEU A 484 3.83 22.47 -17.52
N GLY A 485 3.38 23.71 -17.56
CA GLY A 485 4.17 24.88 -17.16
C GLY A 485 4.19 25.14 -15.65
N ALA A 486 4.86 24.28 -14.89
CA ALA A 486 5.13 24.53 -13.47
C ALA A 486 6.47 25.25 -13.29
N ARG A 487 6.52 26.25 -12.40
CA ARG A 487 7.78 26.93 -12.03
C ARG A 487 8.64 26.10 -11.08
N ASN A 488 8.03 25.22 -10.28
CA ASN A 488 8.70 24.23 -9.43
C ASN A 488 7.74 23.06 -9.15
N VAL A 489 8.27 21.90 -8.76
CA VAL A 489 7.46 20.71 -8.42
C VAL A 489 7.06 20.61 -6.95
N GLY A 490 7.68 21.40 -6.07
CA GLY A 490 7.49 21.32 -4.61
C GLY A 490 8.13 20.10 -3.95
N GLN A 491 8.17 20.13 -2.61
CA GLN A 491 8.90 19.14 -1.81
C GLN A 491 8.31 17.71 -1.92
N LEU A 492 6.98 17.61 -1.86
CA LEU A 492 6.25 16.33 -1.95
C LEU A 492 6.63 15.52 -3.20
N VAL A 493 6.65 16.20 -4.35
CA VAL A 493 6.92 15.58 -5.64
C VAL A 493 8.38 15.18 -5.75
N TYR A 494 9.29 16.07 -5.33
CA TYR A 494 10.72 15.76 -5.30
C TYR A 494 11.00 14.52 -4.44
N ASP A 495 10.42 14.44 -3.24
CA ASP A 495 10.64 13.31 -2.33
C ASP A 495 10.11 11.99 -2.87
N VAL A 496 9.01 12.00 -3.64
CA VAL A 496 8.55 10.79 -4.33
C VAL A 496 9.49 10.44 -5.48
N CYS A 497 9.79 11.41 -6.35
CA CYS A 497 10.40 11.14 -7.64
C CYS A 497 11.91 10.83 -7.56
N LYS A 498 12.64 11.37 -6.58
CA LYS A 498 14.10 11.20 -6.47
C LYS A 498 14.58 9.74 -6.44
N ASP A 499 13.73 8.83 -5.93
CA ASP A 499 14.03 7.39 -5.78
C ASP A 499 13.14 6.48 -6.65
N THR A 500 12.31 7.05 -7.53
CA THR A 500 11.29 6.28 -8.29
C THR A 500 11.23 6.59 -9.78
N VAL A 501 11.65 7.78 -10.18
CA VAL A 501 11.72 8.17 -11.57
C VAL A 501 13.12 7.84 -12.07
N ASP A 502 13.20 7.08 -13.18
CA ASP A 502 14.46 6.61 -13.76
C ASP A 502 15.28 7.77 -14.32
N HIS A 503 14.65 8.59 -15.17
CA HIS A 503 15.17 9.87 -15.64
C HIS A 503 14.04 10.73 -16.22
N VAL A 504 14.38 11.95 -16.64
CA VAL A 504 13.48 12.86 -17.36
C VAL A 504 14.02 13.10 -18.76
N ALA A 505 13.23 12.77 -19.78
CA ALA A 505 13.49 13.10 -21.17
C ALA A 505 12.95 14.51 -21.48
N LEU A 506 13.78 15.37 -22.09
CA LEU A 506 13.35 16.68 -22.54
C LEU A 506 12.88 16.64 -24.00
N VAL A 507 11.81 17.34 -24.30
CA VAL A 507 11.23 17.41 -25.65
C VAL A 507 11.06 18.85 -26.12
N ALA A 508 11.49 19.12 -27.35
CA ALA A 508 11.25 20.41 -27.99
C ALA A 508 9.76 20.61 -28.33
N ASP A 509 9.28 21.85 -28.31
CA ASP A 509 7.89 22.20 -28.66
C ASP A 509 7.46 21.74 -30.05
N ALA A 510 8.41 21.72 -31.00
CA ALA A 510 8.17 21.20 -32.35
C ALA A 510 7.81 19.71 -32.34
N ALA A 511 8.45 18.90 -31.47
CA ALA A 511 8.14 17.49 -31.29
C ALA A 511 6.77 17.28 -30.63
N ILE A 512 6.41 18.12 -29.66
CA ILE A 512 5.09 18.10 -29.02
C ILE A 512 4.00 18.40 -30.08
N THR A 513 4.21 19.42 -30.90
CA THR A 513 3.27 19.81 -31.96
C THR A 513 3.14 18.73 -33.04
N ALA A 514 4.26 18.14 -33.47
CA ALA A 514 4.26 17.00 -34.38
C ALA A 514 3.53 15.77 -33.80
N ALA A 515 3.68 15.54 -32.49
CA ALA A 515 2.97 14.48 -31.79
C ALA A 515 1.46 14.72 -31.75
N GLN A 516 0.99 15.96 -31.55
CA GLN A 516 -0.45 16.27 -31.66
C GLN A 516 -0.98 15.96 -33.06
N ALA A 517 -0.26 16.37 -34.11
CA ALA A 517 -0.63 16.11 -35.49
C ALA A 517 -0.69 14.60 -35.77
N ALA A 518 0.31 13.83 -35.34
CA ALA A 518 0.35 12.37 -35.51
C ALA A 518 -0.79 11.68 -34.73
N LEU A 519 -1.04 12.08 -33.48
CA LEU A 519 -2.12 11.52 -32.66
C LEU A 519 -3.50 11.75 -33.29
N TRP A 520 -3.71 12.92 -33.88
CA TRP A 520 -4.93 13.21 -34.64
C TRP A 520 -5.00 12.44 -35.97
N ARG A 521 -3.95 12.51 -36.78
CA ARG A 521 -3.91 11.93 -38.13
C ARG A 521 -4.06 10.41 -38.09
N ASP A 522 -3.31 9.75 -37.22
CA ASP A 522 -3.13 8.30 -37.23
C ASP A 522 -4.11 7.59 -36.29
N PHE A 523 -4.56 8.26 -35.21
CA PHE A 523 -5.39 7.64 -34.17
C PHE A 523 -6.70 8.38 -33.89
N ARG A 524 -6.96 9.52 -34.56
CA ARG A 524 -8.15 10.38 -34.34
C ARG A 524 -8.28 10.85 -32.88
N LEU A 525 -7.15 11.00 -32.20
CA LEU A 525 -7.08 11.51 -30.84
C LEU A 525 -6.79 13.02 -30.87
N ALA A 526 -7.81 13.83 -30.59
CA ALA A 526 -7.65 15.27 -30.39
C ALA A 526 -7.08 15.53 -28.99
N VAL A 527 -5.79 15.85 -28.91
CA VAL A 527 -5.07 15.98 -27.64
C VAL A 527 -4.52 17.38 -27.44
N GLU A 528 -4.41 17.81 -26.19
CA GLU A 528 -3.71 19.05 -25.84
C GLU A 528 -2.20 18.84 -25.88
N PRO A 529 -1.37 19.91 -25.92
CA PRO A 529 0.08 19.76 -26.01
C PRO A 529 0.68 18.89 -24.89
N GLY A 530 0.21 19.05 -23.64
CA GLY A 530 0.67 18.21 -22.53
C GLY A 530 0.29 16.74 -22.68
N GLY A 531 -0.87 16.46 -23.27
CA GLY A 531 -1.31 15.10 -23.62
C GLY A 531 -0.45 14.44 -24.70
N ALA A 532 0.21 15.22 -25.55
CA ALA A 532 1.07 14.74 -26.61
C ALA A 532 2.55 14.63 -26.22
N ALA A 533 2.98 15.24 -25.11
CA ALA A 533 4.40 15.36 -24.77
C ALA A 533 5.12 14.00 -24.64
N ALA A 534 4.53 13.03 -23.94
CA ALA A 534 5.11 11.70 -23.77
C ALA A 534 5.25 10.95 -25.11
N PHE A 535 4.28 11.10 -26.03
CA PHE A 535 4.36 10.59 -27.38
C PHE A 535 5.42 11.33 -28.21
N GLY A 536 5.56 12.64 -28.01
CA GLY A 536 6.61 13.50 -28.55
C GLY A 536 8.02 13.02 -28.22
N ALA A 537 8.23 12.46 -27.02
CA ALA A 537 9.53 11.91 -26.64
C ALA A 537 9.91 10.67 -27.47
N LEU A 538 8.93 9.82 -27.78
CA LEU A 538 9.12 8.63 -28.60
C LEU A 538 9.43 9.02 -30.05
N ILE A 539 8.59 9.85 -30.68
CA ILE A 539 8.73 10.15 -32.11
C ILE A 539 9.93 11.05 -32.42
N SER A 540 10.38 11.86 -31.47
CA SER A 540 11.58 12.69 -31.64
C SER A 540 12.88 11.93 -31.36
N GLY A 541 12.79 10.75 -30.76
CA GLY A 541 13.95 10.00 -30.29
C GLY A 541 14.60 10.60 -29.03
N ALA A 542 13.93 11.52 -28.34
CA ALA A 542 14.35 11.97 -27.01
C ALA A 542 14.31 10.81 -26.00
N TYR A 543 13.35 9.89 -26.16
CA TYR A 543 13.38 8.58 -25.53
C TYR A 543 13.61 7.50 -26.61
N LYS A 544 14.60 6.64 -26.40
CA LYS A 544 14.98 5.58 -27.33
C LYS A 544 14.75 4.21 -26.69
N PRO A 545 13.68 3.49 -27.06
CA PRO A 545 13.42 2.19 -26.49
C PRO A 545 14.48 1.15 -26.88
N ALA A 546 14.71 0.19 -25.99
CA ALA A 546 15.45 -1.01 -26.30
C ALA A 546 14.64 -1.94 -27.22
N LYS A 547 15.34 -2.80 -27.96
CA LYS A 547 14.68 -3.78 -28.84
C LYS A 547 13.85 -4.75 -28.00
N GLY A 548 12.57 -4.90 -28.34
CA GLY A 548 11.63 -5.79 -27.65
C GLY A 548 11.12 -5.27 -26.31
N GLU A 549 11.46 -4.03 -25.94
CA GLU A 549 10.94 -3.39 -24.72
C GLU A 549 9.42 -3.22 -24.80
N ARG A 550 8.70 -3.57 -23.73
CA ARG A 550 7.25 -3.33 -23.61
C ARG A 550 7.02 -1.92 -23.06
N LEU A 551 6.72 -0.99 -23.96
CA LEU A 551 6.67 0.44 -23.68
C LEU A 551 5.23 0.96 -23.65
N GLY A 552 4.85 1.53 -22.51
CA GLY A 552 3.60 2.27 -22.34
C GLY A 552 3.81 3.77 -22.50
N VAL A 553 3.01 4.44 -23.33
CA VAL A 553 3.05 5.90 -23.51
C VAL A 553 1.74 6.53 -23.05
N LEU A 554 1.81 7.48 -22.12
CA LEU A 554 0.62 8.11 -21.56
C LEU A 554 0.13 9.28 -22.43
N VAL A 555 -1.14 9.24 -22.82
CA VAL A 555 -1.85 10.36 -23.43
C VAL A 555 -2.74 11.00 -22.35
N CYS A 556 -2.20 11.99 -21.62
CA CYS A 556 -2.75 12.39 -20.32
C CYS A 556 -3.99 13.32 -20.35
N GLY A 557 -4.25 14.00 -21.47
CA GLY A 557 -5.35 14.97 -21.56
C GLY A 557 -5.67 15.46 -22.98
N ALA A 558 -6.86 16.03 -23.14
CA ALA A 558 -7.45 16.39 -24.43
C ALA A 558 -8.23 17.72 -24.47
N ASN A 559 -8.10 18.58 -23.45
CA ASN A 559 -8.80 19.87 -23.44
C ASN A 559 -8.08 20.90 -24.33
N VAL A 560 -8.08 20.61 -25.63
CA VAL A 560 -7.45 21.41 -26.68
C VAL A 560 -8.46 22.33 -27.36
N ASP A 561 -7.97 23.48 -27.83
CA ASP A 561 -8.71 24.33 -28.76
C ASP A 561 -8.68 23.68 -30.16
N LEU A 562 -9.85 23.27 -30.65
CA LEU A 562 -9.97 22.57 -31.93
C LEU A 562 -9.52 23.44 -33.12
N ALA A 563 -9.65 24.77 -33.05
CA ALA A 563 -9.15 25.65 -34.10
C ALA A 563 -7.62 25.63 -34.14
N LYS A 564 -6.96 25.60 -32.97
CA LYS A 564 -5.50 25.44 -32.90
C LYS A 564 -5.07 24.06 -33.37
N LEU A 565 -5.80 23.01 -33.00
CA LEU A 565 -5.51 21.66 -33.44
C LEU A 565 -5.64 21.52 -34.96
N ALA A 566 -6.67 22.13 -35.58
CA ALA A 566 -6.84 22.13 -37.03
C ALA A 566 -5.62 22.74 -37.74
N THR A 567 -5.08 23.86 -37.24
CA THR A 567 -3.85 24.45 -37.79
C THR A 567 -2.64 23.51 -37.69
N ILE A 568 -2.56 22.71 -36.64
CA ILE A 568 -1.45 21.77 -36.40
C ILE A 568 -1.60 20.49 -37.24
N ALA A 569 -2.83 20.01 -37.40
CA ALA A 569 -3.15 18.78 -38.11
C ALA A 569 -2.96 18.87 -39.64
N GLY A 570 -2.90 20.09 -40.18
CA GLY A 570 -3.08 20.34 -41.61
C GLY A 570 -4.51 20.06 -42.05
#